data_AF-A0A3R6J384-F1
#
_entry.id   AF-A0A3R6J384-F1
#
_cell.length_a   1.000
_cell.length_b   1.000
_cell.length_c   1.000
_cell.angle_alpha   90.00
_cell.angle_beta   90.00
_cell.angle_gamma   90.00
#
_symmetry.space_group_name_H-M   'P 1'
#
loop_
_entity.id
_entity.type
_entity.pdbx_description
1 polymer ?
#
loop_
_entity_poly.entity_id
_entity_poly.type
_entity_poly.pdbx_seq_one_letter_code
_entity_poly.pdbx_strand_id
1 'polypeptide(L)'
;MTLYLFLKNARERCNMTQEALAEKIGVSPTTIQNWEKKTLPDISHWPAILEQLNLSKEEFFEHYENTALPDEEEGSVSSFPDFLFPDNMVNQIKMMKLTADEQELLGLEGLYSATYNMNEYHEFKTTETGSLSILPYEYVRRVGAFHVMNLSDSLHKKIGGYRNYVIAQIKMNPEKPFDIFKCSVVQLLHLCDEIEVDYYNDCRHHHYNWGTELRNIIKLLECIADADNSLVIAEANNNHWTNNWKEYDNYSSFAKSIESHSEQWMKIVEKESENPDYLEAKEKYEKDKRFYEEHASMMDHAPVPPEYHGTKNVEMTERGQQLLAWYKENIK
;
A
#
# COMPACT_ATOMS: atom_id res chain seq x y z
N MET A 1 -23.39 13.96 9.12
CA MET A 1 -23.86 14.19 10.52
C MET A 1 -23.40 13.02 11.38
N THR A 2 -22.67 13.27 12.47
CA THR A 2 -22.17 12.20 13.35
C THR A 2 -23.30 11.53 14.15
N LEU A 3 -23.21 10.22 14.38
CA LEU A 3 -24.19 9.40 15.09
C LEU A 3 -24.53 9.96 16.48
N TYR A 4 -23.55 10.49 17.21
CA TYR A 4 -23.80 11.08 18.53
C TYR A 4 -24.73 12.30 18.46
N LEU A 5 -24.58 13.12 17.40
CA LEU A 5 -25.42 14.29 17.17
C LEU A 5 -26.79 13.87 16.60
N PHE A 6 -26.81 12.83 15.77
CA PHE A 6 -28.04 12.24 15.27
C PHE A 6 -28.91 11.67 16.40
N LEU A 7 -28.32 10.89 17.31
CA LEU A 7 -28.99 10.35 18.49
C LEU A 7 -29.55 11.46 19.38
N LYS A 8 -28.74 12.49 19.63
CA LYS A 8 -29.17 13.67 20.40
C LYS A 8 -30.36 14.38 19.73
N ASN A 9 -30.27 14.62 18.42
CA ASN A 9 -31.34 15.27 17.65
C ASN A 9 -32.60 14.40 17.59
N ALA A 10 -32.46 13.08 17.48
CA ALA A 10 -33.59 12.14 17.52
C ALA A 10 -34.29 12.19 18.89
N ARG A 11 -33.53 12.16 19.99
CA ARG A 11 -34.08 12.32 21.35
C ARG A 11 -34.82 13.65 21.52
N GLU A 12 -34.23 14.75 21.04
CA GLU A 12 -34.83 16.08 21.15
C GLU A 12 -36.10 16.21 20.31
N ARG A 13 -36.17 15.59 19.12
CA ARG A 13 -37.42 15.50 18.32
C ARG A 13 -38.54 14.77 19.05
N CYS A 14 -38.19 13.76 19.85
CA CYS A 14 -39.13 13.04 20.69
C CYS A 14 -39.47 13.78 22.01
N ASN A 15 -38.95 15.00 22.22
CA ASN A 15 -39.11 15.79 23.45
C ASN A 15 -38.71 15.03 24.73
N MET A 16 -37.71 14.15 24.64
CA MET A 16 -37.24 13.35 25.78
C MET A 16 -35.99 13.96 26.40
N THR A 17 -35.85 13.90 27.72
CA THR A 17 -34.58 14.22 28.41
C THR A 17 -33.63 13.01 28.35
N GLN A 18 -32.35 13.21 28.67
CA GLN A 18 -31.37 12.11 28.73
C GLN A 18 -31.79 11.07 29.79
N GLU A 19 -32.35 11.52 30.90
CA GLU A 19 -32.88 10.69 31.99
C GLU A 19 -34.10 9.89 31.54
N ALA A 20 -35.03 10.53 30.83
CA ALA A 20 -36.23 9.87 30.33
C ALA A 20 -35.91 8.80 29.27
N LEU A 21 -34.91 9.04 28.42
CA LEU A 21 -34.46 8.04 27.45
C LEU A 21 -33.72 6.88 28.14
N ALA A 22 -32.88 7.19 29.13
CA ALA A 22 -32.16 6.19 29.91
C ALA A 22 -33.11 5.24 30.65
N GLU A 23 -34.15 5.76 31.28
CA GLU A 23 -35.18 4.97 31.96
C GLU A 23 -35.90 4.00 31.01
N LYS A 24 -36.26 4.46 29.81
CA LYS A 24 -36.96 3.63 28.82
C LYS A 24 -36.09 2.55 28.17
N ILE A 25 -34.79 2.81 28.01
CA ILE A 25 -33.84 1.84 27.45
C ILE A 25 -33.30 0.89 28.55
N GLY A 26 -33.41 1.29 29.83
CA GLY A 26 -32.91 0.50 30.96
C GLY A 26 -31.42 0.70 31.23
N VAL A 27 -30.87 1.87 30.91
CA VAL A 27 -29.45 2.22 31.11
C VAL A 27 -29.30 3.42 32.06
N SER A 28 -28.06 3.74 32.45
CA SER A 28 -27.81 4.93 33.26
C SER A 28 -27.92 6.22 32.43
N PRO A 29 -28.38 7.36 32.99
CA PRO A 29 -28.36 8.65 32.29
C PRO A 29 -26.98 9.05 31.78
N THR A 30 -25.92 8.64 32.50
CA THR A 30 -24.52 8.84 32.11
C THR A 30 -24.16 8.05 30.85
N THR A 31 -24.76 6.87 30.64
CA THR A 31 -24.59 6.07 29.41
C THR A 31 -25.15 6.81 28.20
N ILE A 32 -26.36 7.36 28.29
CA ILE A 32 -26.96 8.17 27.22
C ILE A 32 -26.12 9.42 26.97
N GLN A 33 -25.66 10.10 28.03
CA GLN A 33 -24.79 11.27 27.90
C GLN A 33 -23.48 10.93 27.17
N ASN A 34 -22.90 9.76 27.42
CA ASN A 34 -21.70 9.29 26.73
C ASN A 34 -21.98 8.92 25.27
N TRP A 35 -23.14 8.32 24.96
CA TRP A 35 -23.56 8.05 23.58
C TRP A 35 -23.72 9.33 22.76
N GLU A 36 -24.24 10.40 23.36
CA GLU A 36 -24.41 11.70 22.73
C GLU A 36 -23.12 12.55 22.68
N LYS A 37 -21.97 12.03 23.17
CA LYS A 37 -20.71 12.80 23.27
C LYS A 37 -19.46 12.09 22.79
N LYS A 38 -19.26 10.80 23.11
CA LYS A 38 -17.94 10.15 23.03
C LYS A 38 -17.95 8.67 22.63
N THR A 39 -18.99 7.91 22.94
CA THR A 39 -19.02 6.45 22.79
C THR A 39 -20.20 6.01 21.94
N LEU A 40 -20.19 4.79 21.39
CA LEU A 40 -21.34 4.25 20.67
C LEU A 40 -22.19 3.30 21.52
N PRO A 41 -23.49 3.17 21.23
CA PRO A 41 -24.33 2.12 21.79
C PRO A 41 -23.96 0.76 21.20
N ASP A 42 -23.84 -0.23 22.08
CA ASP A 42 -23.68 -1.63 21.70
C ASP A 42 -24.95 -2.16 20.99
N ILE A 43 -24.78 -3.17 20.11
CA ILE A 43 -25.81 -3.79 19.27
C ILE A 43 -27.01 -4.28 20.09
N SER A 44 -26.76 -4.70 21.32
CA SER A 44 -27.78 -5.11 22.29
C SER A 44 -28.82 -4.02 22.58
N HIS A 45 -28.46 -2.73 22.45
CA HIS A 45 -29.33 -1.60 22.74
C HIS A 45 -30.04 -1.04 21.51
N TRP A 46 -29.66 -1.44 20.29
CA TRP A 46 -30.20 -0.85 19.07
C TRP A 46 -31.71 -1.03 18.91
N PRO A 47 -32.31 -2.19 19.18
CA PRO A 47 -33.76 -2.35 19.04
C PRO A 47 -34.54 -1.37 19.93
N ALA A 48 -34.08 -1.16 21.17
CA ALA A 48 -34.70 -0.22 22.10
C ALA A 48 -34.49 1.24 21.66
N ILE A 49 -33.30 1.58 21.14
CA ILE A 49 -33.02 2.92 20.62
C ILE A 49 -33.93 3.24 19.43
N LEU A 50 -34.05 2.31 18.47
CA LEU A 50 -34.88 2.47 17.28
C LEU A 50 -36.36 2.67 17.64
N GLU A 51 -36.85 1.85 18.57
CA GLU A 51 -38.24 1.94 19.05
C GLU A 51 -38.51 3.26 19.78
N GLN A 52 -37.67 3.62 20.76
CA GLN A 52 -37.94 4.78 21.62
C GLN A 52 -37.70 6.12 20.93
N LEU A 53 -36.81 6.16 19.94
CA LEU A 53 -36.52 7.37 19.16
C LEU A 53 -37.29 7.44 17.84
N ASN A 54 -38.17 6.46 17.58
CA ASN A 54 -38.98 6.35 16.37
C ASN A 54 -38.12 6.49 15.09
N LEU A 55 -37.00 5.77 15.06
CA LEU A 55 -36.04 5.77 13.96
C LEU A 55 -36.28 4.55 13.08
N SER A 56 -36.17 4.71 11.77
CA SER A 56 -36.08 3.55 10.88
C SER A 56 -34.72 2.88 11.04
N LYS A 57 -34.65 1.58 10.72
CA LYS A 57 -33.37 0.86 10.72
C LYS A 57 -32.40 1.50 9.74
N GLU A 58 -32.91 1.86 8.57
CA GLU A 58 -32.16 2.43 7.46
C GLU A 58 -31.51 3.78 7.85
N GLU A 59 -32.27 4.68 8.50
CA GLU A 59 -31.75 5.97 8.98
C GLU A 59 -30.71 5.79 10.08
N PHE A 60 -30.92 4.82 10.98
CA PHE A 60 -29.96 4.56 12.06
C PHE A 60 -28.64 3.98 11.53
N PHE A 61 -28.70 3.03 10.61
CA PHE A 61 -27.52 2.41 10.01
C PHE A 61 -26.71 3.38 9.16
N GLU A 62 -27.36 4.24 8.36
CA GLU A 62 -26.69 5.28 7.60
C GLU A 62 -25.84 6.19 8.50
N HIS A 63 -26.37 6.59 9.66
CA HIS A 63 -25.61 7.40 10.61
C HIS A 63 -24.61 6.58 11.44
N TYR A 64 -24.88 5.30 11.70
CA TYR A 64 -24.02 4.42 12.48
C TYR A 64 -22.72 4.07 11.73
N GLU A 65 -22.83 3.63 10.46
CA GLU A 65 -21.70 3.31 9.58
C GLU A 65 -20.75 4.52 9.42
N ASN A 66 -21.30 5.73 9.44
CA ASN A 66 -20.55 6.97 9.28
C ASN A 66 -19.80 7.44 10.55
N THR A 67 -19.93 6.77 11.71
CA THR A 67 -19.43 7.34 12.97
C THR A 67 -18.60 6.43 13.88
N ALA A 68 -18.77 5.10 13.88
CA ALA A 68 -17.73 4.19 14.37
C ALA A 68 -18.06 2.72 14.06
N LEU A 69 -17.10 2.01 13.45
CA LEU A 69 -16.16 1.17 14.19
C LEU A 69 -14.86 1.02 13.37
N PRO A 70 -13.67 0.97 14.02
CA PRO A 70 -12.52 0.23 13.50
C PRO A 70 -12.90 -1.24 13.37
N ASP A 71 -12.51 -1.85 12.25
CA ASP A 71 -12.83 -3.22 11.87
C ASP A 71 -12.70 -4.21 13.03
N GLU A 72 -13.79 -4.91 13.39
CA GLU A 72 -13.64 -6.23 13.97
C GLU A 72 -13.27 -7.18 12.82
N GLU A 73 -12.08 -7.77 12.94
CA GLU A 73 -11.59 -8.87 12.12
C GLU A 73 -12.58 -10.04 12.15
N GLU A 74 -13.55 -10.06 11.22
CA GLU A 74 -14.17 -11.29 10.76
C GLU A 74 -13.47 -11.76 9.48
N GLY A 75 -12.39 -12.52 9.66
CA GLY A 75 -12.20 -13.80 8.97
C GLY A 75 -12.27 -13.87 7.44
N SER A 76 -12.13 -12.78 6.70
CA SER A 76 -11.85 -12.81 5.26
C SER A 76 -10.47 -12.26 5.04
N VAL A 77 -9.52 -13.16 4.79
CA VAL A 77 -8.22 -12.82 4.19
C VAL A 77 -8.47 -11.80 3.09
N SER A 78 -7.99 -10.58 3.30
CA SER A 78 -8.27 -9.45 2.44
C SER A 78 -7.89 -9.79 1.01
N SER A 79 -8.84 -9.70 0.08
CA SER A 79 -8.62 -9.83 -1.37
C SER A 79 -7.77 -8.67 -1.94
N PHE A 80 -7.33 -7.73 -1.10
CA PHE A 80 -6.60 -6.57 -1.52
C PHE A 80 -5.12 -6.91 -1.76
N PRO A 81 -4.58 -6.65 -2.96
CA PRO A 81 -3.25 -7.08 -3.34
C PRO A 81 -2.18 -6.13 -2.79
N ASP A 82 -1.96 -6.18 -1.48
CA ASP A 82 -0.97 -5.36 -0.75
C ASP A 82 0.43 -5.44 -1.34
N PHE A 83 0.79 -6.63 -1.84
CA PHE A 83 2.09 -6.90 -2.43
C PHE A 83 2.39 -6.08 -3.69
N LEU A 84 1.42 -5.37 -4.27
CA LEU A 84 1.63 -4.45 -5.40
C LEU A 84 2.29 -3.14 -4.99
N PHE A 85 2.22 -2.77 -3.72
CA PHE A 85 2.62 -1.45 -3.25
C PHE A 85 3.89 -1.50 -2.40
N PRO A 86 4.65 -0.39 -2.31
CA PRO A 86 5.78 -0.29 -1.39
C PRO A 86 5.32 -0.41 0.07
N ASP A 87 6.02 -1.20 0.88
CA ASP A 87 5.61 -1.52 2.26
C ASP A 87 5.40 -0.27 3.13
N ASN A 88 6.21 0.77 2.95
CA ASN A 88 6.10 2.04 3.67
C ASN A 88 4.84 2.84 3.29
N MET A 89 4.18 2.50 2.18
CA MET A 89 2.99 3.20 1.67
C MET A 89 1.70 2.41 1.84
N VAL A 90 1.77 1.07 2.00
CA VAL A 90 0.59 0.18 2.11
C VAL A 90 -0.44 0.70 3.12
N ASN A 91 -0.01 1.11 4.32
CA ASN A 91 -0.93 1.60 5.35
C ASN A 91 -1.65 2.89 4.93
N GLN A 92 -0.95 3.81 4.27
CA GLN A 92 -1.57 5.04 3.76
C GLN A 92 -2.53 4.74 2.60
N ILE A 93 -2.17 3.80 1.72
CA ILE A 93 -3.04 3.38 0.62
C ILE A 93 -4.33 2.77 1.15
N LYS A 94 -4.25 1.88 2.14
CA LYS A 94 -5.42 1.27 2.79
C LYS A 94 -6.34 2.28 3.48
N MET A 95 -5.83 3.46 3.85
CA MET A 95 -6.62 4.53 4.44
C MET A 95 -7.49 5.29 3.42
N MET A 96 -7.29 5.09 2.11
CA MET A 96 -8.05 5.76 1.05
C MET A 96 -9.49 5.22 0.91
N LYS A 97 -10.28 5.45 1.96
CA LYS A 97 -11.73 5.19 2.03
C LYS A 97 -12.44 6.48 2.39
N LEU A 98 -13.19 7.04 1.45
CA LEU A 98 -13.93 8.27 1.67
C LEU A 98 -15.34 7.99 2.18
N THR A 99 -15.81 8.83 3.09
CA THR A 99 -17.23 8.95 3.40
C THR A 99 -17.94 9.80 2.34
N ALA A 100 -19.26 9.78 2.31
CA ALA A 100 -20.03 10.66 1.42
C ALA A 100 -19.75 12.15 1.68
N ASP A 101 -19.64 12.54 2.96
CA ASP A 101 -19.32 13.92 3.37
C ASP A 101 -17.92 14.35 2.91
N GLU A 102 -16.92 13.45 3.00
CA GLU A 102 -15.56 13.67 2.52
C GLU A 102 -15.51 13.75 0.98
N GLN A 103 -16.22 12.87 0.27
CA GLN A 103 -16.30 12.89 -1.19
C GLN A 103 -16.98 14.16 -1.72
N GLU A 104 -18.06 14.60 -1.09
CA GLU A 104 -18.73 15.88 -1.42
C GLU A 104 -17.78 17.06 -1.22
N LEU A 105 -17.08 17.11 -0.08
CA LEU A 105 -16.09 18.15 0.17
C LEU A 105 -14.96 18.13 -0.86
N LEU A 106 -14.43 16.95 -1.20
CA LEU A 106 -13.40 16.79 -2.24
C LEU A 106 -13.88 17.31 -3.60
N GLY A 107 -15.14 17.04 -3.96
CA GLY A 107 -15.77 17.55 -5.18
C GLY A 107 -15.91 19.07 -5.18
N LEU A 108 -16.38 19.66 -4.06
CA LEU A 108 -16.47 21.11 -3.89
C LEU A 108 -15.09 21.77 -3.92
N GLU A 109 -14.11 21.20 -3.22
CA GLU A 109 -12.73 21.70 -3.26
C GLU A 109 -12.20 21.68 -4.69
N GLY A 110 -12.42 20.61 -5.47
CA GLY A 110 -12.01 20.54 -6.88
C GLY A 110 -12.75 21.51 -7.81
N LEU A 111 -14.03 21.77 -7.55
CA LEU A 111 -14.84 22.73 -8.32
C LEU A 111 -14.42 24.18 -8.05
N TYR A 112 -14.12 24.50 -6.78
CA TYR A 112 -13.87 25.87 -6.31
C TYR A 112 -12.37 26.21 -6.17
N SER A 113 -11.46 25.24 -6.21
CA SER A 113 -10.01 25.47 -6.35
C SER A 113 -9.59 25.76 -7.79
N ALA A 114 -10.42 25.37 -8.77
CA ALA A 114 -10.16 25.58 -10.18
C ALA A 114 -10.34 27.06 -10.55
N THR A 115 -9.24 27.84 -10.56
CA THR A 115 -9.21 29.07 -11.34
C THR A 115 -9.13 28.69 -12.82
N TYR A 116 -10.24 28.85 -13.55
CA TYR A 116 -10.28 28.75 -15.00
C TYR A 116 -9.50 29.93 -15.60
N ASN A 117 -8.21 29.72 -15.87
CA ASN A 117 -7.43 30.69 -16.64
C ASN A 117 -7.52 30.29 -18.12
N MET A 118 -8.11 31.14 -18.96
CA MET A 118 -7.93 31.05 -20.41
C MET A 118 -6.49 31.46 -20.74
N ASN A 119 -5.74 30.62 -21.46
CA ASN A 119 -4.50 31.07 -22.07
C ASN A 119 -4.79 31.90 -23.34
N GLU A 120 -3.76 32.53 -23.92
CA GLU A 120 -3.87 33.32 -25.17
C GLU A 120 -4.35 32.49 -26.38
N TYR A 121 -4.46 31.16 -26.24
CA TYR A 121 -4.89 30.20 -27.24
C TYR A 121 -6.31 29.64 -26.99
N HIS A 122 -7.08 30.20 -26.05
CA HIS A 122 -8.43 29.74 -25.67
C HIS A 122 -8.48 28.30 -25.14
N GLU A 123 -7.36 27.75 -24.66
CA GLU A 123 -7.32 26.48 -23.96
C GLU A 123 -7.54 26.70 -22.46
N PHE A 124 -8.41 25.87 -21.87
CA PHE A 124 -8.66 25.89 -20.44
C PHE A 124 -7.48 25.26 -19.70
N LYS A 125 -6.75 26.06 -18.91
CA LYS A 125 -5.70 25.55 -18.03
C LYS A 125 -6.14 25.66 -16.58
N THR A 126 -6.22 24.53 -15.89
CA THR A 126 -6.42 24.47 -14.43
C THR A 126 -5.12 24.87 -13.73
N THR A 127 -5.20 25.78 -12.78
CA THR A 127 -4.08 26.14 -11.89
C THR A 127 -4.54 25.92 -10.47
N GLU A 128 -3.84 25.06 -9.73
CA GLU A 128 -4.11 24.86 -8.31
C GLU A 128 -3.62 26.09 -7.55
N THR A 129 -4.56 26.90 -7.05
CA THR A 129 -4.20 28.00 -6.16
C THR A 129 -4.00 27.41 -4.77
N GLY A 130 -2.80 27.57 -4.19
CA GLY A 130 -2.43 27.11 -2.83
C GLY A 130 -3.13 27.89 -1.70
N SER A 131 -4.34 28.39 -1.94
CA SER A 131 -5.20 29.07 -0.97
C SER A 131 -6.43 28.21 -0.74
N LEU A 132 -6.97 28.18 0.49
CA LEU A 132 -8.22 27.51 0.82
C LEU A 132 -9.25 27.76 -0.29
N SER A 133 -9.71 26.68 -0.93
CA SER A 133 -10.76 26.74 -1.94
C SER A 133 -11.95 27.52 -1.37
N ILE A 134 -12.46 28.48 -2.14
CA ILE A 134 -13.56 29.34 -1.66
C ILE A 134 -14.83 28.47 -1.67
N LEU A 135 -15.09 27.78 -0.56
CA LEU A 135 -16.26 26.92 -0.44
C LEU A 135 -17.56 27.76 -0.41
N PRO A 136 -18.69 27.23 -0.92
CA PRO A 136 -19.97 27.91 -0.87
C PRO A 136 -20.38 28.24 0.56
N TYR A 137 -20.77 29.50 0.82
CA TYR A 137 -21.24 29.92 2.14
C TYR A 137 -22.39 29.05 2.66
N GLU A 138 -23.36 28.69 1.81
CA GLU A 138 -24.48 27.83 2.21
C GLU A 138 -24.02 26.43 2.64
N TYR A 139 -22.99 25.86 1.99
CA TYR A 139 -22.43 24.58 2.40
C TYR A 139 -21.80 24.70 3.79
N VAL A 140 -20.92 25.69 3.97
CA VAL A 140 -20.24 25.93 5.27
C VAL A 140 -21.24 26.24 6.38
N ARG A 141 -22.30 27.01 6.08
CA ARG A 141 -23.37 27.33 7.04
C ARG A 141 -24.18 26.09 7.44
N ARG A 142 -24.49 25.20 6.50
CA ARG A 142 -25.26 23.96 6.75
C ARG A 142 -24.44 22.92 7.51
N VAL A 143 -23.18 22.74 7.11
CA VAL A 143 -22.30 21.67 7.62
C VAL A 143 -21.58 22.10 8.90
N GLY A 144 -21.23 23.39 9.01
CA GLY A 144 -20.51 23.96 10.14
C GLY A 144 -19.00 24.05 9.88
N ALA A 145 -18.41 25.22 10.08
CA ALA A 145 -17.01 25.51 9.74
C ALA A 145 -16.00 24.53 10.36
N PHE A 146 -16.12 24.21 11.65
CA PHE A 146 -15.22 23.25 12.31
C PHE A 146 -15.39 21.82 11.80
N HIS A 147 -16.60 21.44 11.39
CA HIS A 147 -16.81 20.12 10.80
C HIS A 147 -16.17 20.03 9.41
N VAL A 148 -16.29 21.09 8.60
CA VAL A 148 -15.59 21.20 7.31
C VAL A 148 -14.08 21.14 7.49
N MET A 149 -13.52 21.82 8.49
CA MET A 149 -12.08 21.73 8.80
C MET A 149 -11.66 20.29 9.14
N ASN A 150 -12.42 19.59 10.00
CA ASN A 150 -12.13 18.19 10.34
C ASN A 150 -12.25 17.25 9.14
N LEU A 151 -13.23 17.47 8.25
CA LEU A 151 -13.37 16.71 7.02
C LEU A 151 -12.17 16.95 6.08
N SER A 152 -11.70 18.20 5.96
CA SER A 152 -10.52 18.53 5.16
C SER A 152 -9.25 17.89 5.73
N ASP A 153 -9.04 17.93 7.05
CA ASP A 153 -7.91 17.26 7.71
C ASP A 153 -7.95 15.73 7.49
N SER A 154 -9.14 15.13 7.62
CA SER A 154 -9.35 13.70 7.36
C SER A 154 -9.06 13.34 5.91
N LEU A 155 -9.57 14.13 4.95
CA LEU A 155 -9.29 13.98 3.53
C LEU A 155 -7.78 14.00 3.25
N HIS A 156 -7.09 15.06 3.67
CA HIS A 156 -5.64 15.19 3.45
C HIS A 156 -4.86 14.02 4.04
N LYS A 157 -5.26 13.56 5.22
CA LYS A 157 -4.65 12.38 5.87
C LYS A 157 -4.87 11.11 5.07
N LYS A 158 -6.07 10.89 4.52
CA LYS A 158 -6.43 9.66 3.80
C LYS A 158 -5.84 9.61 2.40
N ILE A 159 -6.00 10.67 1.60
CA ILE A 159 -5.66 10.62 0.17
C ILE A 159 -4.30 11.26 -0.14
N GLY A 160 -3.81 12.16 0.71
CA GLY A 160 -2.48 12.78 0.56
C GLY A 160 -2.19 13.26 -0.87
N GLY A 161 -1.06 12.81 -1.43
CA GLY A 161 -0.65 13.11 -2.80
C GLY A 161 -1.49 12.45 -3.91
N TYR A 162 -2.34 11.48 -3.59
CA TYR A 162 -3.14 10.73 -4.56
C TYR A 162 -4.50 11.38 -4.86
N ARG A 163 -4.66 12.65 -4.52
CA ARG A 163 -5.90 13.40 -4.70
C ARG A 163 -6.43 13.34 -6.13
N ASN A 164 -5.56 13.53 -7.13
CA ASN A 164 -5.93 13.52 -8.55
C ASN A 164 -6.42 12.15 -9.00
N TYR A 165 -5.72 11.09 -8.59
CA TYR A 165 -6.15 9.71 -8.81
C TYR A 165 -7.55 9.47 -8.25
N VAL A 166 -7.79 9.80 -6.98
CA VAL A 166 -9.07 9.57 -6.29
C VAL A 166 -10.21 10.34 -6.98
N ILE A 167 -9.99 11.60 -7.35
CA ILE A 167 -10.98 12.40 -8.10
C ILE A 167 -11.31 11.73 -9.44
N ALA A 168 -10.31 11.23 -10.16
CA ALA A 168 -10.52 10.53 -11.43
C ALA A 168 -11.39 9.28 -11.24
N GLN A 169 -11.17 8.50 -10.17
CA GLN A 169 -11.98 7.32 -9.86
C GLN A 169 -13.42 7.68 -9.47
N ILE A 170 -13.61 8.71 -8.64
CA ILE A 170 -14.95 9.18 -8.22
C ILE A 170 -15.78 9.62 -9.43
N LYS A 171 -15.16 10.31 -10.41
CA LYS A 171 -15.86 10.73 -11.64
C LYS A 171 -16.43 9.57 -12.44
N MET A 172 -15.89 8.36 -12.30
CA MET A 172 -16.45 7.16 -12.95
C MET A 172 -17.70 6.62 -12.24
N ASN A 173 -17.86 6.89 -10.94
CA ASN A 173 -19.01 6.45 -10.15
C ASN A 173 -19.29 7.43 -8.99
N PRO A 174 -19.88 8.60 -9.26
CA PRO A 174 -20.01 9.68 -8.28
C PRO A 174 -21.00 9.38 -7.16
N GLU A 175 -21.93 8.46 -7.38
CA GLU A 175 -22.98 8.11 -6.41
C GLU A 175 -22.48 7.22 -5.27
N LYS A 176 -21.33 6.55 -5.44
CA LYS A 176 -20.75 5.68 -4.43
C LYS A 176 -19.50 6.32 -3.81
N PRO A 177 -19.33 6.24 -2.48
CA PRO A 177 -18.10 6.69 -1.85
C PRO A 177 -16.89 5.90 -2.35
N PHE A 178 -15.80 6.60 -2.62
CA PHE A 178 -14.53 5.99 -3.03
C PHE A 178 -13.99 5.05 -1.95
N ASP A 179 -13.64 3.84 -2.35
CA ASP A 179 -13.06 2.82 -1.48
C ASP A 179 -12.02 2.03 -2.26
N ILE A 180 -10.75 2.16 -1.86
CA ILE A 180 -9.62 1.51 -2.52
C ILE A 180 -9.75 -0.01 -2.61
N PHE A 181 -10.45 -0.64 -1.66
CA PHE A 181 -10.67 -2.09 -1.64
C PHE A 181 -11.66 -2.56 -2.70
N LYS A 182 -12.44 -1.63 -3.28
CA LYS A 182 -13.41 -1.89 -4.35
C LYS A 182 -12.87 -1.53 -5.73
N CYS A 183 -11.63 -1.05 -5.82
CA CYS A 183 -10.99 -0.75 -7.09
C CYS A 183 -10.75 -2.03 -7.90
N SER A 184 -10.97 -1.95 -9.21
CA SER A 184 -10.59 -3.01 -10.13
C SER A 184 -9.08 -3.10 -10.27
N VAL A 185 -8.60 -4.23 -10.80
CA VAL A 185 -7.19 -4.48 -11.10
C VAL A 185 -6.57 -3.35 -11.92
N VAL A 186 -7.27 -2.87 -12.95
CA VAL A 186 -6.80 -1.76 -13.81
C VAL A 186 -6.67 -0.47 -13.01
N GLN A 187 -7.60 -0.19 -12.10
CA GLN A 187 -7.56 0.99 -11.25
C GLN A 187 -6.39 0.93 -10.26
N LEU A 188 -6.11 -0.25 -9.69
CA LEU A 188 -4.97 -0.45 -8.78
C LEU A 188 -3.63 -0.31 -9.51
N LEU A 189 -3.52 -0.78 -10.75
CA LEU A 189 -2.33 -0.54 -11.56
C LEU A 189 -2.13 0.93 -11.91
N HIS A 190 -3.21 1.65 -12.23
CA HIS A 190 -3.16 3.10 -12.43
C HIS A 190 -2.73 3.84 -11.16
N LEU A 191 -3.11 3.35 -9.97
CA LEU A 191 -2.58 3.91 -8.72
C LEU A 191 -1.07 3.68 -8.62
N CYS A 192 -0.57 2.49 -8.99
CA CYS A 192 0.87 2.23 -9.01
C CYS A 192 1.62 3.20 -9.95
N ASP A 193 1.00 3.60 -11.06
CA ASP A 193 1.54 4.61 -11.98
C ASP A 193 1.58 6.03 -11.38
N GLU A 194 0.89 6.30 -10.28
CA GLU A 194 0.89 7.61 -9.60
C GLU A 194 1.86 7.64 -8.40
N ILE A 195 2.49 6.50 -8.08
CA ILE A 195 3.45 6.42 -6.97
C ILE A 195 4.84 6.80 -7.48
N GLU A 196 5.37 7.89 -6.94
CA GLU A 196 6.78 8.25 -7.07
C GLU A 196 7.56 7.70 -5.89
N VAL A 197 8.69 7.05 -6.17
CA VAL A 197 9.58 6.50 -5.16
C VAL A 197 10.94 7.19 -5.25
N ASP A 198 11.42 7.67 -4.10
CA ASP A 198 12.74 8.29 -3.96
C ASP A 198 13.80 7.22 -3.66
N TYR A 199 14.87 7.17 -4.45
CA TYR A 199 16.05 6.36 -4.15
C TYR A 199 17.07 7.18 -3.35
N TYR A 200 17.56 6.61 -2.23
CA TYR A 200 18.64 7.20 -1.45
C TYR A 200 20.01 6.92 -2.08
N ASN A 201 20.89 7.94 -2.00
CA ASN A 201 22.35 7.96 -2.21
C ASN A 201 22.97 8.30 -3.58
N ASP A 202 22.27 8.99 -4.48
CA ASP A 202 22.97 9.85 -5.44
C ASP A 202 22.47 11.29 -5.30
N CYS A 203 23.37 12.27 -5.45
CA CYS A 203 23.09 13.71 -5.34
C CYS A 203 22.19 14.22 -6.49
N ARG A 204 21.63 13.29 -7.26
CA ARG A 204 20.71 13.48 -8.37
C ARG A 204 19.43 12.75 -7.98
N HIS A 205 18.50 13.46 -7.35
CA HIS A 205 17.15 12.95 -7.12
C HIS A 205 16.56 12.49 -8.46
N HIS A 206 16.55 11.18 -8.69
CA HIS A 206 15.86 10.58 -9.82
C HIS A 206 14.58 9.98 -9.24
N HIS A 207 13.47 10.70 -9.42
CA HIS A 207 12.15 10.19 -9.09
C HIS A 207 11.80 9.11 -10.11
N TYR A 208 11.54 7.89 -9.63
CA TYR A 208 11.09 6.80 -10.50
C TYR A 208 9.62 6.51 -10.25
N ASN A 209 8.96 6.14 -11.34
CA ASN A 209 7.57 5.76 -11.36
C ASN A 209 7.43 4.29 -10.95
N TRP A 210 6.77 4.03 -9.82
CA TRP A 210 6.61 2.69 -9.28
C TRP A 210 5.92 1.73 -10.24
N GLY A 211 4.86 2.18 -10.93
CA GLY A 211 4.14 1.34 -11.90
C GLY A 211 5.04 0.87 -13.05
N THR A 212 6.01 1.69 -13.45
CA THR A 212 7.02 1.31 -14.44
C THR A 212 7.99 0.27 -13.89
N GLU A 213 8.44 0.43 -12.65
CA GLU A 213 9.28 -0.57 -11.98
C GLU A 213 8.54 -1.89 -11.76
N LEU A 214 7.28 -1.85 -11.37
CA LEU A 214 6.45 -3.04 -11.20
C LEU A 214 6.36 -3.84 -12.51
N ARG A 215 6.13 -3.17 -13.64
CA ARG A 215 6.10 -3.82 -14.97
C ARG A 215 7.46 -4.42 -15.35
N ASN A 216 8.54 -3.74 -15.01
CA ASN A 216 9.91 -4.18 -15.21
C ASN A 216 10.24 -5.44 -14.40
N ILE A 217 9.83 -5.46 -13.13
CA ILE A 217 9.95 -6.61 -12.24
C ILE A 217 9.15 -7.79 -12.78
N ILE A 218 7.90 -7.59 -13.20
CA ILE A 218 7.05 -8.66 -13.75
C ILE A 218 7.72 -9.33 -14.96
N LYS A 219 8.31 -8.56 -15.88
CA LYS A 219 9.04 -9.12 -17.03
C LYS A 219 10.22 -10.00 -16.58
N LEU A 220 10.96 -9.55 -15.57
CA LEU A 220 12.07 -10.34 -15.03
C LEU A 220 11.58 -11.60 -14.33
N LEU A 221 10.47 -11.54 -13.58
CA LEU A 221 9.84 -12.70 -12.97
C LEU A 221 9.35 -13.71 -14.02
N GLU A 222 8.83 -13.26 -15.16
CA GLU A 222 8.51 -14.14 -16.29
C GLU A 222 9.78 -14.85 -16.81
N CYS A 223 10.88 -14.13 -17.01
CA CYS A 223 12.15 -14.74 -17.42
C CYS A 223 12.70 -15.75 -16.40
N ILE A 224 12.58 -15.45 -15.10
CA ILE A 224 12.99 -16.36 -14.03
C ILE A 224 12.11 -17.62 -14.04
N ALA A 225 10.79 -17.47 -14.23
CA ALA A 225 9.87 -18.60 -14.31
C ALA A 225 10.15 -19.49 -15.53
N ASP A 226 10.50 -18.91 -16.67
CA ASP A 226 10.90 -19.66 -17.88
C ASP A 226 12.23 -20.40 -17.70
N ALA A 227 13.10 -19.92 -16.79
CA ALA A 227 14.36 -20.52 -16.39
C ALA A 227 14.24 -21.46 -15.16
N ASP A 228 13.09 -22.13 -14.99
CA ASP A 228 12.81 -23.04 -13.87
C ASP A 228 13.07 -22.40 -12.48
N ASN A 229 12.59 -21.15 -12.33
CA ASN A 229 12.70 -20.32 -11.13
C ASN A 229 14.14 -19.93 -10.70
N SER A 230 15.14 -20.13 -11.56
CA SER A 230 16.54 -19.82 -11.26
C SER A 230 17.28 -19.34 -12.51
N LEU A 231 17.41 -18.03 -12.67
CA LEU A 231 18.09 -17.42 -13.82
C LEU A 231 19.57 -17.13 -13.51
N VAL A 232 20.51 -17.68 -14.28
CA VAL A 232 21.94 -17.40 -14.13
C VAL A 232 22.27 -16.00 -14.68
N ILE A 233 22.84 -15.13 -13.85
CA ILE A 233 23.21 -13.75 -14.22
C ILE A 233 24.72 -13.51 -14.29
N ALA A 234 25.52 -14.33 -13.62
CA ALA A 234 26.98 -14.26 -13.69
C ALA A 234 27.63 -15.61 -13.36
N GLU A 235 28.86 -15.80 -13.85
CA GLU A 235 29.75 -16.88 -13.46
C GLU A 235 31.00 -16.35 -12.77
N ALA A 236 31.65 -17.19 -11.96
CA ALA A 236 32.98 -16.89 -11.47
C ALA A 236 33.94 -16.74 -12.66
N ASN A 237 34.70 -15.64 -12.69
CA ASN A 237 35.80 -15.47 -13.63
C ASN A 237 37.00 -16.28 -13.11
N ASN A 238 37.75 -16.95 -13.99
CA ASN A 238 38.86 -17.88 -13.71
C ASN A 238 40.09 -17.23 -13.01
N ASN A 239 39.87 -16.49 -11.93
CA ASN A 239 40.87 -15.82 -11.13
C ASN A 239 40.74 -16.32 -9.69
N HIS A 240 41.86 -16.47 -8.98
CA HIS A 240 41.93 -16.95 -7.59
C HIS A 240 41.21 -16.09 -6.53
N TRP A 241 40.39 -15.12 -6.93
CA TRP A 241 39.73 -14.15 -6.06
C TRP A 241 38.20 -14.28 -6.18
N THR A 242 37.53 -14.50 -5.06
CA THR A 242 36.06 -14.69 -4.92
C THR A 242 35.19 -13.51 -5.37
N ASN A 243 35.81 -12.38 -5.76
CA ASN A 243 35.12 -11.12 -6.01
C ASN A 243 35.00 -10.77 -7.51
N ASN A 244 35.54 -11.60 -8.42
CA ASN A 244 35.50 -11.34 -9.86
C ASN A 244 34.45 -12.21 -10.54
N TRP A 245 33.30 -11.62 -10.83
CA TRP A 245 32.19 -12.26 -11.53
C TRP A 245 32.13 -11.77 -12.98
N LYS A 246 32.00 -12.68 -13.93
CA LYS A 246 31.73 -12.38 -15.33
C LYS A 246 30.23 -12.43 -15.56
N GLU A 247 29.66 -11.27 -15.88
CA GLU A 247 28.22 -11.12 -16.08
C GLU A 247 27.81 -11.69 -17.44
N TYR A 248 26.72 -12.46 -17.47
CA TYR A 248 26.30 -13.21 -18.65
C TYR A 248 25.24 -12.50 -19.50
N ASP A 249 24.59 -11.45 -18.99
CA ASP A 249 23.43 -10.89 -19.67
C ASP A 249 23.13 -9.42 -19.31
N ASN A 250 22.33 -8.75 -20.15
CA ASN A 250 21.79 -7.40 -19.90
C ASN A 250 20.90 -7.35 -18.65
N TYR A 251 20.44 -8.50 -18.17
CA TYR A 251 19.66 -8.61 -16.93
C TYR A 251 20.53 -8.55 -15.67
N SER A 252 21.86 -8.65 -15.76
CA SER A 252 22.73 -8.59 -14.57
C SER A 252 22.69 -7.22 -13.88
N SER A 253 22.90 -6.15 -14.64
CA SER A 253 22.84 -4.77 -14.11
C SER A 253 21.44 -4.43 -13.64
N PHE A 254 20.43 -4.91 -14.37
CA PHE A 254 19.02 -4.73 -14.05
C PHE A 254 18.60 -5.49 -12.79
N ALA A 255 18.97 -6.76 -12.65
CA ALA A 255 18.67 -7.58 -11.48
C ALA A 255 19.42 -7.12 -10.24
N LYS A 256 20.67 -6.64 -10.36
CA LYS A 256 21.41 -6.05 -9.23
C LYS A 256 20.82 -4.71 -8.81
N SER A 257 20.44 -3.87 -9.78
CA SER A 257 19.72 -2.62 -9.50
C SER A 257 18.40 -2.96 -8.81
N ILE A 258 17.65 -3.92 -9.29
CA ILE A 258 16.34 -4.29 -8.75
C ILE A 258 16.46 -5.01 -7.40
N GLU A 259 17.45 -5.90 -7.19
CA GLU A 259 17.67 -6.62 -5.92
C GLU A 259 17.78 -5.65 -4.75
N SER A 260 18.58 -4.58 -4.88
CA SER A 260 18.75 -3.58 -3.83
C SER A 260 17.46 -2.87 -3.40
N HIS A 261 16.39 -3.00 -4.20
CA HIS A 261 15.09 -2.36 -4.00
C HIS A 261 13.93 -3.37 -3.85
N SER A 262 14.17 -4.64 -4.16
CA SER A 262 13.15 -5.68 -4.31
C SER A 262 13.57 -7.02 -3.71
N GLU A 263 14.36 -7.00 -2.65
CA GLU A 263 14.65 -8.20 -1.82
C GLU A 263 13.35 -8.97 -1.44
N GLN A 264 12.22 -8.27 -1.52
CA GLN A 264 10.87 -8.80 -1.37
C GLN A 264 10.40 -9.73 -2.48
N TRP A 265 10.80 -9.53 -3.74
CA TRP A 265 10.31 -10.31 -4.89
C TRP A 265 11.36 -11.26 -5.46
N MET A 266 12.64 -10.92 -5.37
CA MET A 266 13.75 -11.77 -5.84
C MET A 266 14.95 -11.69 -4.91
N LYS A 267 15.83 -12.68 -5.02
CA LYS A 267 17.10 -12.74 -4.27
C LYS A 267 18.21 -13.24 -5.17
N ILE A 268 19.43 -12.74 -5.00
CA ILE A 268 20.60 -13.33 -5.63
C ILE A 268 21.15 -14.43 -4.72
N VAL A 269 21.33 -15.62 -5.29
CA VAL A 269 21.92 -16.79 -4.64
C VAL A 269 23.19 -17.19 -5.38
N GLU A 270 24.28 -17.30 -4.63
CA GLU A 270 25.53 -17.88 -5.14
C GLU A 270 25.43 -19.40 -5.05
N LYS A 271 25.60 -20.09 -6.19
CA LYS A 271 25.65 -21.55 -6.27
C LYS A 271 27.04 -21.98 -6.67
N GLU A 272 27.67 -22.77 -5.82
CA GLU A 272 28.95 -23.40 -6.14
C GLU A 272 28.75 -24.48 -7.21
N SER A 273 29.75 -24.67 -8.08
CA SER A 273 29.67 -25.63 -9.17
C SER A 273 29.63 -27.06 -8.66
N GLU A 274 28.70 -27.85 -9.21
CA GLU A 274 28.62 -29.30 -8.99
C GLU A 274 29.47 -30.09 -9.99
N ASN A 275 30.37 -29.44 -10.74
CA ASN A 275 31.24 -30.13 -11.68
C ASN A 275 32.14 -31.15 -10.93
N PRO A 276 32.13 -32.44 -11.31
CA PRO A 276 32.95 -33.47 -10.67
C PRO A 276 34.44 -33.12 -10.56
N ASP A 277 35.02 -32.50 -11.60
CA ASP A 277 36.44 -32.14 -11.64
C ASP A 277 36.78 -31.08 -10.59
N TYR A 278 35.87 -30.12 -10.38
CA TYR A 278 36.01 -29.08 -9.37
C TYR A 278 35.86 -29.64 -7.95
N LEU A 279 34.87 -30.51 -7.72
CA LEU A 279 34.64 -31.14 -6.42
C LEU A 279 35.82 -32.00 -5.99
N GLU A 280 36.43 -32.75 -6.91
CA GLU A 280 37.63 -33.54 -6.64
C GLU A 280 38.83 -32.65 -6.28
N ALA A 281 39.04 -31.56 -7.03
CA ALA A 281 40.11 -30.60 -6.74
C ALA A 281 39.92 -29.93 -5.36
N LYS A 282 38.69 -29.59 -5.00
CA LYS A 282 38.33 -29.04 -3.68
C LYS A 282 38.55 -30.03 -2.55
N GLU A 283 38.12 -31.28 -2.71
CA GLU A 283 38.33 -32.32 -1.69
C GLU A 283 39.83 -32.59 -1.47
N LYS A 284 40.61 -32.61 -2.55
CA LYS A 284 42.06 -32.74 -2.50
C LYS A 284 42.69 -31.58 -1.73
N TYR A 285 42.33 -30.35 -2.05
CA TYR A 285 42.82 -29.17 -1.33
C TYR A 285 42.50 -29.20 0.16
N GLU A 286 41.29 -29.60 0.57
CA GLU A 286 40.92 -29.70 1.99
C GLU A 286 41.69 -30.80 2.74
N LYS A 287 42.10 -31.88 2.05
CA LYS A 287 43.00 -32.89 2.61
C LYS A 287 44.41 -32.33 2.76
N ASP A 288 44.93 -31.68 1.72
CA ASP A 288 46.27 -31.11 1.71
C ASP A 288 46.40 -29.98 2.75
N LYS A 289 45.36 -29.16 2.91
CA LYS A 289 45.28 -28.08 3.91
C LYS A 289 45.29 -28.61 5.34
N ARG A 290 44.49 -29.63 5.66
CA ARG A 290 44.51 -30.27 6.98
C ARG A 290 45.89 -30.86 7.29
N PHE A 291 46.50 -31.53 6.33
CA PHE A 291 47.85 -32.06 6.49
C PHE A 291 48.86 -30.93 6.70
N TYR A 292 48.77 -29.83 5.95
CA TYR A 292 49.64 -28.66 6.12
C TYR A 292 49.48 -28.00 7.50
N GLU A 293 48.25 -27.87 8.00
CA GLU A 293 47.98 -27.32 9.33
C GLU A 293 48.57 -28.18 10.46
N GLU A 294 48.55 -29.51 10.30
CA GLU A 294 49.12 -30.46 11.28
C GLU A 294 50.65 -30.62 11.12
N HIS A 295 51.17 -30.47 9.91
CA HIS A 295 52.54 -30.82 9.53
C HIS A 295 53.21 -29.77 8.62
N ALA A 296 53.07 -28.48 8.97
CA ALA A 296 53.55 -27.38 8.13
C ALA A 296 55.03 -27.47 7.74
N SER A 297 55.89 -28.06 8.59
CA SER A 297 57.31 -28.25 8.30
C SER A 297 57.62 -29.35 7.28
N MET A 298 56.63 -30.14 6.87
CA MET A 298 56.77 -31.24 5.90
C MET A 298 56.38 -30.83 4.46
N MET A 299 55.96 -29.59 4.25
CA MET A 299 55.63 -29.06 2.92
C MET A 299 56.41 -27.77 2.62
N ASP A 300 56.88 -27.66 1.39
CA ASP A 300 57.68 -26.51 0.93
C ASP A 300 56.86 -25.21 0.81
N HIS A 301 55.54 -25.34 0.65
CA HIS A 301 54.62 -24.20 0.57
C HIS A 301 53.23 -24.61 1.05
N ALA A 302 52.40 -23.60 1.38
CA ALA A 302 50.99 -23.83 1.68
C ALA A 302 50.26 -24.39 0.45
N PRO A 303 49.28 -25.29 0.63
CA PRO A 303 48.45 -25.77 -0.47
C PRO A 303 47.67 -24.60 -1.09
N VAL A 304 47.51 -24.63 -2.40
CA VAL A 304 46.83 -23.59 -3.17
C VAL A 304 45.37 -23.99 -3.36
N PRO A 305 44.39 -23.13 -3.01
CA PRO A 305 42.99 -23.43 -3.25
C PRO A 305 42.71 -23.57 -4.75
N PRO A 306 41.80 -24.47 -5.15
CA PRO A 306 41.36 -24.55 -6.54
C PRO A 306 40.69 -23.24 -6.98
N GLU A 307 40.67 -22.99 -8.28
CA GLU A 307 39.90 -21.88 -8.85
C GLU A 307 38.43 -22.05 -8.49
N TYR A 308 37.80 -21.00 -7.96
CA TYR A 308 36.40 -21.06 -7.58
C TYR A 308 35.53 -21.14 -8.84
N HIS A 309 34.73 -22.20 -8.94
CA HIS A 309 33.69 -22.32 -9.96
C HIS A 309 32.33 -22.18 -9.29
N GLY A 310 31.56 -21.19 -9.72
CA GLY A 310 30.20 -20.97 -9.24
C GLY A 310 29.43 -20.01 -10.12
N THR A 311 28.12 -19.96 -9.92
CA THR A 311 27.21 -19.05 -10.61
C THR A 311 26.48 -18.16 -9.61
N LYS A 312 26.12 -16.97 -10.06
CA LYS A 312 25.13 -16.11 -9.40
C LYS A 312 23.82 -16.29 -10.10
N ASN A 313 22.81 -16.70 -9.34
CA ASN A 313 21.49 -16.94 -9.84
C ASN A 313 20.52 -15.96 -9.18
N VAL A 314 19.58 -15.44 -9.96
CA VAL A 314 18.42 -14.74 -9.43
C VAL A 314 17.31 -15.75 -9.25
N GLU A 315 16.82 -15.87 -8.03
CA GLU A 315 15.70 -16.73 -7.66
C GLU A 315 14.49 -15.89 -7.26
N MET A 316 13.31 -16.38 -7.60
CA MET A 316 12.05 -15.76 -7.22
C MET A 316 11.70 -16.13 -5.76
N THR A 317 11.27 -15.13 -4.98
CA THR A 317 10.77 -15.32 -3.60
C THR A 317 9.28 -15.73 -3.61
N GLU A 318 8.72 -16.06 -2.45
CA GLU A 318 7.28 -16.34 -2.31
C GLU A 318 6.41 -15.14 -2.74
N ARG A 319 6.77 -13.92 -2.34
CA ARG A 319 6.02 -12.71 -2.73
C ARG A 319 6.19 -12.41 -4.23
N GLY A 320 7.34 -12.75 -4.82
CA GLY A 320 7.54 -12.70 -6.28
C GLY A 320 6.63 -13.69 -7.01
N GLN A 321 6.49 -14.91 -6.49
CA GLN A 321 5.55 -15.91 -7.02
C GLN A 321 4.11 -15.42 -6.93
N GLN A 322 3.71 -14.81 -5.81
CA GLN A 322 2.39 -14.22 -5.64
C GLN A 322 2.12 -13.11 -6.66
N LEU A 323 3.07 -12.19 -6.85
CA LEU A 323 2.96 -11.12 -7.84
C LEU A 323 2.77 -11.68 -9.26
N LEU A 324 3.59 -12.65 -9.65
CA LEU A 324 3.53 -13.24 -10.99
C LEU A 324 2.22 -14.02 -11.21
N ALA A 325 1.78 -14.79 -10.21
CA ALA A 325 0.52 -15.52 -10.26
C ALA A 325 -0.67 -14.56 -10.38
N TRP A 326 -0.73 -13.53 -9.54
CA TRP A 326 -1.75 -12.50 -9.58
C TRP A 326 -1.80 -11.80 -10.94
N TYR A 327 -0.64 -11.42 -11.50
CA TYR A 327 -0.58 -10.77 -12.82
C TYR A 327 -1.10 -11.67 -13.94
N LYS A 328 -0.73 -12.96 -13.92
CA LYS A 328 -1.20 -13.96 -14.89
C LYS A 328 -2.69 -14.25 -14.78
N GLU A 329 -3.28 -14.12 -13.61
CA GLU A 329 -4.71 -14.36 -13.40
C GLU A 329 -5.58 -13.14 -13.76
N ASN A 330 -5.05 -11.94 -13.53
CA ASN A 330 -5.86 -10.71 -13.56
C ASN A 330 -5.62 -9.83 -14.81
N ILE A 331 -4.52 -10.02 -15.53
CA ILE A 331 -4.13 -9.16 -16.67
C ILE A 331 -3.89 -9.95 -17.96
N LYS A 332 -3.22 -11.10 -17.87
CA LYS A 332 -2.87 -11.96 -19.02
C LYS A 332 -3.96 -12.99 -19.26
#